data_AF-F7W0T3-F1
#
_entry.id   AF-F7W0T3-F1
#
_cell.length_a   1.000
_cell.length_b   1.000
_cell.length_c   1.000
_cell.angle_alpha   90.00
_cell.angle_beta   90.00
_cell.angle_gamma   90.00
#
_symmetry.space_group_name_H-M   'P 1'
#
loop_
_entity.id
_entity.type
_entity.pdbx_description
1 polymer ?
#
loop_
_entity_poly.entity_id
_entity_poly.type
_entity_poly.pdbx_seq_one_letter_code
_entity_poly.pdbx_strand_id
1 'polypeptide(L)'
;MPDPTMYGLPPGTDMCTILGSTPPEGKVLNFVDPPSLKPGLMAVCFILCPTALVLTVGRLIANRKMWKAADYSSMVSVILLVGMIGMELGVNSYHDYARHQYDIPLC
;
A
#
# COMPACT_ATOMS: atom_id res chain seq x y z
N MET A 1 -13.58 0.68 -20.31
CA MET A 1 -14.62 0.83 -19.29
C MET A 1 -15.31 -0.52 -19.15
N PRO A 2 -15.40 -1.11 -17.95
CA PRO A 2 -16.11 -2.36 -17.75
C PRO A 2 -17.60 -2.18 -18.09
N ASP A 3 -18.22 -3.22 -18.66
CA ASP A 3 -19.61 -3.20 -19.10
C ASP A 3 -20.55 -3.08 -17.87
N PRO A 4 -21.47 -2.08 -17.81
CA PRO A 4 -22.37 -1.88 -16.66
C PRO A 4 -23.24 -3.11 -16.35
N THR A 5 -23.47 -3.97 -17.34
CA THR A 5 -24.25 -5.21 -17.20
C THR A 5 -23.58 -6.25 -16.30
N MET A 6 -22.25 -6.20 -16.11
CA MET A 6 -21.53 -7.13 -15.22
C MET A 6 -21.89 -6.94 -13.74
N TYR A 7 -22.30 -5.74 -13.34
CA TYR A 7 -22.62 -5.42 -11.95
C TYR A 7 -24.13 -5.43 -11.65
N GLY A 8 -24.96 -5.83 -12.63
CA GLY A 8 -26.42 -5.86 -12.48
C GLY A 8 -27.07 -4.48 -12.37
N LEU A 9 -26.36 -3.41 -12.78
CA LEU A 9 -26.89 -2.05 -12.74
C LEU A 9 -27.68 -1.69 -14.00
N PRO A 10 -28.72 -0.84 -13.88
CA PRO A 10 -29.48 -0.39 -15.04
C PRO A 10 -28.59 0.40 -16.01
N PRO A 11 -28.83 0.29 -17.33
CA PRO A 11 -28.08 1.04 -18.33
C PRO A 11 -28.28 2.55 -18.12
N GLY A 12 -27.18 3.30 -18.14
CA GLY A 12 -27.17 4.73 -17.86
C GLY A 12 -26.90 5.12 -16.40
N THR A 13 -26.62 4.15 -15.52
CA THR A 13 -26.16 4.46 -14.16
C THR A 13 -24.79 5.13 -14.19
N ASP A 14 -24.65 6.24 -13.47
CA ASP A 14 -23.38 6.96 -13.34
C ASP A 14 -22.42 6.19 -12.41
N MET A 15 -21.45 5.51 -13.01
CA MET A 15 -20.41 4.74 -12.32
C MET A 15 -19.54 5.61 -11.39
N CYS A 16 -19.50 6.92 -11.62
CA CYS A 16 -18.76 7.85 -10.78
C CYS A 16 -19.44 8.13 -9.43
N THR A 17 -20.70 7.69 -9.27
CA THR A 17 -21.44 7.79 -8.01
C THR A 17 -21.39 6.52 -7.17
N ILE A 18 -20.79 5.45 -7.71
CA ILE A 18 -20.73 4.13 -7.08
C ILE A 18 -19.36 3.94 -6.43
N LEU A 19 -19.40 3.42 -5.21
CA LEU A 19 -18.25 3.11 -4.38
C LEU A 19 -17.48 1.90 -4.92
N GLY A 20 -16.15 1.99 -4.94
CA GLY A 20 -15.29 0.84 -5.23
C GLY A 20 -15.35 -0.27 -4.16
N SER A 21 -15.75 0.04 -2.92
CA SER A 21 -15.98 -0.95 -1.87
C SER A 21 -16.94 -0.43 -0.78
N THR A 22 -17.52 -1.34 -0.02
CA THR A 22 -18.47 -1.01 1.06
C THR A 22 -17.74 -0.38 2.26
N PRO A 23 -18.10 0.83 2.71
CA PRO A 23 -17.49 1.43 3.89
C PRO A 23 -17.95 0.71 5.17
N PRO A 24 -17.13 0.71 6.23
CA PRO A 24 -17.53 0.19 7.54
C PRO A 24 -18.65 1.04 8.17
N GLU A 25 -19.46 0.41 9.03
CA GLU A 25 -20.60 1.08 9.67
C GLU A 25 -20.19 2.38 10.38
N GLY A 26 -20.92 3.46 10.11
CA GLY A 26 -20.70 4.78 10.73
C GLY A 26 -19.68 5.69 10.02
N LYS A 27 -19.04 5.24 8.93
CA LYS A 27 -18.18 6.12 8.10
C LYS A 27 -18.98 6.82 7.01
N VAL A 28 -18.86 8.15 6.97
CA VAL A 28 -19.40 9.00 5.89
C VAL A 28 -18.40 8.99 4.74
N LEU A 29 -18.90 8.67 3.54
CA LEU A 29 -18.13 8.63 2.30
C LEU A 29 -17.75 10.04 1.88
N ASN A 30 -16.49 10.25 1.51
CA ASN A 30 -16.03 11.56 1.06
C ASN A 30 -15.14 11.44 -0.18
N PHE A 31 -15.74 11.69 -1.34
CA PHE A 31 -15.05 11.68 -2.63
C PHE A 31 -14.30 12.99 -2.94
N VAL A 32 -14.52 14.04 -2.14
CA VAL A 32 -13.95 15.38 -2.35
C VAL A 32 -12.64 15.56 -1.59
N ASP A 33 -12.62 15.14 -0.32
CA ASP A 33 -11.45 15.19 0.57
C ASP A 33 -11.41 13.96 1.49
N PRO A 34 -11.08 12.77 0.94
CA PRO A 34 -11.12 11.54 1.72
C PRO A 34 -10.07 11.53 2.85
N PRO A 35 -10.42 10.93 4.01
CA PRO A 35 -9.43 10.68 5.05
C PRO A 35 -8.35 9.75 4.51
N SER A 36 -7.10 10.19 4.60
CA SER A 36 -6.00 9.51 3.94
C SER A 36 -5.57 8.23 4.65
N LEU A 37 -5.20 7.19 3.89
CA LEU A 37 -4.53 5.99 4.41
C LEU A 37 -3.05 6.24 4.76
N LYS A 38 -2.51 7.41 4.36
CA LYS A 38 -1.12 7.85 4.58
C LYS A 38 -0.57 7.61 5.99
N PRO A 39 -1.21 8.08 7.09
CA PRO A 39 -0.62 7.96 8.41
C PRO A 39 -0.45 6.51 8.87
N GLY A 40 -1.40 5.63 8.51
CA GLY A 40 -1.31 4.20 8.82
C GLY A 40 -0.17 3.53 8.06
N LEU A 41 -0.08 3.76 6.75
CA LEU A 41 1.00 3.17 5.95
C LEU A 41 2.38 3.69 6.38
N MET A 42 2.49 5.00 6.63
CA MET A 42 3.72 5.63 7.08
C MET A 42 4.20 5.00 8.40
N ALA A 43 3.31 4.81 9.38
CA ALA A 43 3.66 4.15 10.64
C ALA A 43 4.21 2.72 10.44
N VAL A 44 3.56 1.93 9.59
CA VAL A 44 3.97 0.55 9.28
C VAL A 44 5.35 0.54 8.62
N CYS A 45 5.58 1.38 7.61
CA CYS A 45 6.86 1.51 6.93
C CYS A 45 7.98 1.94 7.88
N PHE A 46 7.73 2.92 8.76
CA PHE A 46 8.71 3.41 9.73
C PHE A 46 9.05 2.41 10.82
N ILE A 47 8.21 1.40 11.08
CA ILE A 47 8.51 0.36 12.08
C ILE A 47 9.21 -0.83 11.43
N LEU A 48 8.64 -1.35 10.33
CA LEU A 48 9.13 -2.57 9.69
C LEU A 48 10.48 -2.37 8.99
N CYS A 49 10.67 -1.24 8.32
CA CYS A 49 11.89 -0.98 7.56
C CYS A 49 13.15 -0.94 8.45
N PRO A 50 13.22 -0.13 9.52
CA PRO A 50 14.39 -0.14 10.40
C PRO A 50 14.55 -1.47 11.14
N THR A 51 13.46 -2.13 11.51
CA THR A 51 13.54 -3.45 12.17
C THR A 51 14.19 -4.48 11.24
N ALA A 52 13.77 -4.53 9.97
CA ALA A 52 14.35 -5.40 8.96
C ALA A 52 15.83 -5.08 8.68
N LEU A 53 16.19 -3.79 8.66
CA LEU A 53 17.58 -3.35 8.51
C LEU A 53 18.45 -3.80 9.68
N VAL A 54 18.01 -3.55 10.93
CA VAL A 54 18.75 -3.93 12.14
C VAL A 54 18.96 -5.44 12.21
N LEU A 55 17.93 -6.24 11.93
CA LEU A 55 18.05 -7.70 11.95
C LEU A 55 19.00 -8.21 10.87
N THR A 56 18.93 -7.65 9.66
CA THR A 56 19.78 -8.07 8.55
C THR A 56 21.24 -7.65 8.76
N VAL A 57 21.48 -6.42 9.22
CA VAL A 57 22.83 -5.93 9.54
C VAL A 57 23.41 -6.71 10.73
N GLY A 58 22.62 -6.95 11.77
CA GLY A 58 23.03 -7.75 12.92
C GLY A 58 23.46 -9.17 12.51
N ARG A 59 22.68 -9.80 11.63
CA ARG A 59 23.02 -11.10 11.04
C ARG A 59 24.31 -11.04 10.23
N LEU A 60 24.49 -9.99 9.41
CA LEU A 60 25.68 -9.82 8.57
C LEU A 60 26.95 -9.64 9.43
N ILE A 61 26.84 -8.93 10.55
CA ILE A 61 27.94 -8.74 11.51
C ILE A 61 28.26 -10.05 12.23
N ALA A 62 27.25 -10.83 12.63
CA ALA A 62 27.46 -12.12 13.28
C ALA A 62 28.12 -13.16 12.36
N ASN A 63 27.80 -13.13 11.05
CA ASN A 63 28.31 -14.07 10.04
C ASN A 63 29.49 -13.55 9.20
N ARG A 64 30.17 -12.46 9.61
CA ARG A 64 31.24 -11.78 8.83
C ARG A 64 32.30 -12.70 8.23
N LYS A 65 32.60 -13.83 8.90
CA LYS A 65 33.72 -14.72 8.56
C LYS A 65 33.40 -15.74 7.46
N MET A 66 32.12 -16.04 7.19
CA MET A 66 31.67 -16.96 6.14
C MET A 66 30.28 -16.57 5.64
N TRP A 67 30.24 -15.87 4.51
CA TRP A 67 29.00 -15.42 3.90
C TRP A 67 28.30 -16.62 3.26
N LYS A 68 27.17 -17.03 3.82
CA LYS A 68 26.37 -18.12 3.25
C LYS A 68 25.45 -17.56 2.17
N ALA A 69 24.98 -18.41 1.24
CA ALA A 69 23.98 -18.01 0.25
C ALA A 69 22.75 -17.33 0.88
N ALA A 70 22.39 -17.72 2.11
CA ALA A 70 21.32 -17.12 2.89
C ALA A 70 21.58 -15.65 3.30
N ASP A 71 22.83 -15.24 3.45
CA ASP A 71 23.17 -13.85 3.81
C ASP A 71 23.05 -12.94 2.57
N TYR A 72 23.45 -13.44 1.40
CA TYR A 72 23.19 -12.77 0.11
C TYR A 72 21.70 -12.63 -0.19
N SER A 73 20.91 -13.70 0.00
CA SER A 73 19.46 -13.62 -0.21
C SER A 73 18.81 -12.62 0.76
N SER A 74 19.25 -12.58 2.01
CA SER A 74 18.75 -11.61 3.00
C SER A 74 19.05 -10.16 2.61
N MET A 75 20.25 -9.88 2.07
CA MET A 75 20.58 -8.55 1.54
C MET A 75 19.68 -8.16 0.36
N VAL A 76 19.47 -9.07 -0.59
CA VAL A 76 18.56 -8.83 -1.73
C VAL A 76 17.13 -8.58 -1.24
N SER A 77 16.64 -9.36 -0.28
CA SER A 77 15.31 -9.16 0.32
C SER A 77 15.16 -7.77 0.95
N VAL A 78 16.17 -7.27 1.67
CA VAL A 78 16.12 -5.91 2.24
C VAL A 78 16.14 -4.84 1.17
N ILE A 79 16.95 -4.99 0.12
CA ILE A 79 16.97 -4.04 -1.00
C ILE A 79 15.59 -3.97 -1.67
N LEU A 80 14.98 -5.13 -1.95
CA LEU A 80 13.63 -5.18 -2.52
C LEU A 80 12.59 -4.60 -1.57
N LEU A 81 12.68 -4.87 -0.27
CA LEU A 81 11.79 -4.29 0.74
C LEU A 81 11.86 -2.76 0.76
N VAL A 82 13.07 -2.19 0.76
CA VAL A 82 13.27 -0.74 0.69
C VAL A 82 12.72 -0.16 -0.61
N GLY A 83 12.92 -0.85 -1.74
CA GLY A 83 12.35 -0.46 -3.03
C GLY A 83 10.82 -0.45 -3.02
N MET A 84 10.18 -1.49 -2.49
CA MET A 84 8.72 -1.58 -2.37
C MET A 84 8.16 -0.47 -1.48
N ILE A 85 8.74 -0.28 -0.28
CA ILE A 85 8.33 0.80 0.63
C ILE A 85 8.53 2.18 -0.01
N GLY A 86 9.62 2.38 -0.75
CA GLY A 86 9.89 3.62 -1.48
C GLY A 86 8.84 3.90 -2.56
N MET A 87 8.43 2.87 -3.32
CA MET A 87 7.35 2.99 -4.31
C MET A 87 6.02 3.32 -3.65
N GLU A 88 5.67 2.64 -2.55
CA GLU A 88 4.44 2.87 -1.80
C GLU A 88 4.36 4.30 -1.23
N LEU A 89 5.44 4.78 -0.61
CA LEU A 89 5.54 6.15 -0.13
C LEU A 89 5.52 7.18 -1.27
N GLY A 90 6.13 6.85 -2.41
CA GLY A 90 6.12 7.67 -3.61
C GLY A 90 4.71 7.84 -4.18
N VAL A 91 3.99 6.74 -4.38
CA VAL A 91 2.59 6.74 -4.85
C VAL A 91 1.69 7.48 -3.86
N ASN A 92 1.82 7.22 -2.56
CA ASN A 92 1.02 7.89 -1.54
C ASN A 92 1.36 9.37 -1.34
N SER A 93 2.54 9.83 -1.77
CA SER A 93 2.88 11.25 -1.71
C SER A 93 1.94 12.09 -2.57
N TYR A 94 1.48 11.54 -3.70
CA TYR A 94 0.41 12.13 -4.51
C TYR A 94 -0.93 12.02 -3.78
N HIS A 95 -1.55 13.17 -3.48
CA HIS A 95 -2.78 13.26 -2.69
C HIS A 95 -3.94 12.44 -3.27
N ASP A 96 -3.96 12.21 -4.59
CA ASP A 96 -5.03 11.50 -5.27
C ASP A 96 -5.02 9.97 -5.07
N TYR A 97 -3.87 9.38 -4.69
CA TYR A 97 -3.75 7.93 -4.57
C TYR A 97 -3.87 7.43 -3.13
N ALA A 98 -3.78 8.32 -2.14
CA ALA A 98 -3.82 7.95 -0.73
C ALA A 98 -5.24 7.84 -0.15
N ARG A 99 -6.20 7.43 -0.99
CA ARG A 99 -7.63 7.30 -0.67
C ARG A 99 -7.93 5.88 -0.19
N HIS A 100 -8.93 5.71 0.67
CA HIS A 100 -9.37 4.35 1.01
C HIS A 100 -10.09 3.74 -0.19
N GLN A 101 -10.10 2.41 -0.32
CA GLN A 101 -10.74 1.73 -1.45
C GLN A 101 -12.23 2.07 -1.61
N TYR A 102 -12.89 2.48 -0.52
CA TYR A 102 -14.29 2.91 -0.54
C TYR A 102 -14.45 4.38 -0.95
N ASP A 103 -13.38 5.18 -1.02
CA ASP A 103 -13.40 6.58 -1.48
C ASP A 103 -12.95 6.73 -2.95
N ILE A 104 -12.84 5.61 -3.68
CA ILE A 104 -12.48 5.57 -5.11
C ILE A 104 -13.75 5.27 -5.92
N PRO A 105 -14.13 6.11 -6.90
CA PRO A 105 -15.25 5.81 -7.79
C PRO A 105 -14.95 4.63 -8.72
N LEU A 106 -15.98 3.99 -9.28
CA LEU A 106 -15.80 2.89 -10.26
C LEU A 106 -15.43 3.37 -11.66
N CYS A 107 -15.47 4.69 -11.90
CA CYS A 107 -14.88 5.36 -13.05
C CYS A 107 -13.48 5.88 -12.68
#